data_AF-A0A9W8MM87-F1
#
_entry.id   AF-A0A9W8MM87-F1
#
_cell.length_a   1.000
_cell.length_b   1.000
_cell.length_c   1.000
_cell.angle_alpha   90.00
_cell.angle_beta   90.00
_cell.angle_gamma   90.00
#
_symmetry.space_group_name_H-M   'P 1'
#
loop_
_entity.id
_entity.type
_entity.pdbx_description
1 polymer ?
#
loop_
_entity_poly.entity_id
_entity_poly.type
_entity_poly.pdbx_seq_one_letter_code
_entity_poly.pdbx_strand_id
1 'polypeptide(L)'
;MQDVDLAASTLCGYLRIRGLTDDWPELTTYFDAEIIGNRYGFLTQNWGATQHEDLVHWSRFPAFKHIKNDAKRPHMTIDDQDRGVVFMRWKERFLVPDHRVHDINGASFAGFYYVCIDLNPPATMSSPTQARSASQPAPMTTDCIDDMPGFSPRKTGGRRSRRDSRCATSRPPSGRPVAPPLATMSGFYYHQNSEP
;
A
#
# COMPACT_ATOMS: atom_id res chain seq x y z
N MET A 1 -17.67 6.83 8.98
CA MET A 1 -18.74 6.60 7.98
C MET A 1 -20.05 6.63 8.74
N GLN A 2 -20.95 7.53 8.37
CA GLN A 2 -22.18 7.82 9.13
C GLN A 2 -23.42 7.32 8.39
N ASP A 3 -23.48 7.53 7.08
CA ASP A 3 -24.58 7.07 6.23
C ASP A 3 -24.02 6.52 4.91
N VAL A 4 -24.67 5.49 4.37
CA VAL A 4 -24.28 4.80 3.13
C VAL A 4 -25.53 4.54 2.30
N ASP A 5 -25.62 5.19 1.14
CA ASP A 5 -26.65 4.94 0.15
C ASP A 5 -26.04 4.30 -1.09
N LEU A 6 -26.00 2.96 -1.09
CA LEU A 6 -25.53 2.19 -2.25
C LEU A 6 -26.44 2.38 -3.48
N ALA A 7 -27.71 2.70 -3.27
CA ALA A 7 -28.67 2.95 -4.34
C ALA A 7 -28.53 4.35 -4.94
N ALA A 8 -27.82 5.27 -4.29
CA ALA A 8 -27.32 6.53 -4.86
C ALA A 8 -25.82 6.48 -5.22
N SER A 9 -25.09 5.42 -4.84
CA SER A 9 -23.63 5.32 -4.93
C SER A 9 -22.93 6.44 -4.16
N THR A 10 -23.47 6.79 -2.99
CA THR A 10 -22.92 7.84 -2.13
C THR A 10 -22.77 7.35 -0.69
N LEU A 11 -21.87 7.99 0.04
CA LEU A 11 -21.80 7.86 1.49
C LEU A 11 -21.25 9.15 2.09
N CYS A 12 -21.40 9.33 3.39
CA CYS A 12 -20.82 10.47 4.08
C CYS A 12 -20.23 10.10 5.45
N GLY A 13 -19.51 11.04 6.04
CA GLY A 13 -19.05 10.90 7.41
C GLY A 13 -18.06 11.99 7.80
N TYR A 14 -17.26 11.68 8.81
CA TYR A 14 -16.25 12.58 9.33
C TYR A 14 -14.86 12.01 9.09
N LEU A 15 -13.95 12.85 8.63
CA LEU A 15 -12.53 12.56 8.52
C LEU A 15 -11.82 13.35 9.61
N ARG A 16 -10.94 12.67 10.34
CA ARG A 16 -10.18 13.27 11.43
C ARG A 16 -8.70 13.08 11.20
N ILE A 17 -7.98 14.19 11.16
CA ILE A 17 -6.53 14.24 10.99
C ILE A 17 -5.89 14.89 12.22
N ARG A 18 -4.67 14.45 12.55
CA ARG A 18 -3.89 14.97 13.66
C ARG A 18 -2.52 15.40 13.19
N GLY A 19 -1.97 16.44 13.81
CA GLY A 19 -0.61 16.92 13.53
C GLY A 19 -0.43 17.47 12.11
N LEU A 20 -1.48 18.00 11.51
CA LEU A 20 -1.38 18.67 10.20
C LEU A 20 -0.79 20.08 10.35
N THR A 21 -1.15 20.79 11.42
CA THR A 21 -0.67 22.14 11.73
C THR A 21 -0.44 22.27 13.24
N ASP A 22 0.40 23.23 13.64
CA ASP A 22 0.70 23.47 15.06
C ASP A 22 -0.49 24.11 15.79
N ASP A 23 -1.19 25.03 15.11
CA ASP A 23 -2.35 25.75 15.66
C ASP A 23 -3.60 24.87 15.81
N TRP A 24 -3.70 23.81 14.98
CA TRP A 24 -4.83 22.88 14.97
C TRP A 24 -4.34 21.43 15.08
N PRO A 25 -4.04 20.96 16.30
CA PRO A 25 -3.43 19.64 16.51
C PRO A 25 -4.35 18.47 16.10
N GLU A 26 -5.67 18.71 16.06
CA GLU A 26 -6.67 17.80 15.54
C GLU A 26 -7.70 18.59 14.72
N LEU A 27 -7.93 18.16 13.48
CA LEU A 27 -8.94 18.72 12.59
C LEU A 27 -9.94 17.62 12.23
N THR A 28 -11.22 17.95 12.33
CA THR A 28 -12.31 17.06 11.89
C THR A 28 -13.14 17.76 10.85
N THR A 29 -13.33 17.13 9.70
CA THR A 29 -14.14 17.63 8.59
C THR A 29 -15.28 16.67 8.30
N TYR A 30 -16.41 17.22 7.87
CA TYR A 30 -17.46 16.42 7.24
C TYR A 30 -17.11 16.22 5.76
N PHE A 31 -17.33 15.02 5.23
CA PHE A 31 -17.13 14.71 3.82
C PHE A 31 -18.34 13.97 3.22
N ASP A 32 -18.59 14.24 1.94
CA ASP A 32 -19.40 13.39 1.08
C ASP A 32 -18.47 12.53 0.22
N ALA A 33 -18.95 11.37 -0.21
CA ALA A 33 -18.21 10.50 -1.08
C ALA A 33 -19.07 9.96 -2.22
N GLU A 34 -18.44 9.83 -3.39
CA GLU A 34 -18.97 9.17 -4.57
C GLU A 34 -18.31 7.79 -4.71
N ILE A 35 -19.11 6.74 -4.82
CA ILE A 35 -18.64 5.38 -5.06
C ILE A 35 -18.56 5.16 -6.57
N ILE A 36 -17.38 4.78 -7.06
CA ILE A 36 -17.16 4.53 -8.48
C ILE A 36 -17.87 3.24 -8.89
N GLY A 37 -18.65 3.32 -9.97
CA GLY A 37 -19.50 2.25 -10.45
C GLY A 37 -20.24 2.64 -11.72
N ASN A 38 -21.51 2.28 -11.79
CA ASN A 38 -22.39 2.60 -12.93
C ASN A 38 -22.77 4.08 -13.03
N ARG A 39 -22.95 4.78 -11.90
CA ARG A 39 -23.35 6.19 -11.83
C ARG A 39 -22.17 7.14 -11.91
N TYR A 40 -21.17 6.90 -11.06
CA TYR A 40 -19.97 7.71 -11.00
C TYR A 40 -18.83 6.93 -11.65
N GLY A 41 -18.35 7.41 -12.80
CA GLY A 41 -17.20 6.79 -13.47
C GLY A 41 -15.86 7.26 -12.91
N PHE A 42 -14.76 6.72 -13.44
CA PHE A 42 -13.41 7.13 -13.05
C PHE A 42 -13.04 8.56 -13.47
N LEU A 43 -13.77 9.16 -14.42
CA LEU A 43 -13.57 10.56 -14.78
C LEU A 43 -14.35 11.46 -13.81
N THR A 44 -13.66 12.39 -13.15
CA THR A 44 -14.23 13.22 -12.09
C THR A 44 -15.12 14.33 -12.64
N GLN A 45 -14.70 14.98 -13.74
CA GLN A 45 -15.46 16.02 -14.47
C GLN A 45 -15.86 17.27 -13.63
N ASN A 46 -15.36 17.39 -12.40
CA ASN A 46 -15.53 18.54 -11.51
C ASN A 46 -14.25 18.77 -10.66
N TRP A 47 -14.34 19.63 -9.65
CA TRP A 47 -13.29 19.88 -8.63
C TRP A 47 -11.90 20.18 -9.21
N GLY A 48 -11.85 20.72 -10.43
CA GLY A 48 -10.62 21.09 -11.13
C GLY A 48 -9.84 19.92 -11.76
N ALA A 49 -10.24 18.67 -11.55
CA ALA A 49 -9.53 17.51 -12.07
C ALA A 49 -9.83 17.26 -13.56
N THR A 50 -8.77 17.23 -14.36
CA THR A 50 -8.81 16.82 -15.77
C THR A 50 -8.77 15.31 -15.91
N GLN A 51 -9.20 14.80 -17.07
CA GLN A 51 -9.09 13.37 -17.40
C GLN A 51 -7.65 12.84 -17.27
N HIS A 52 -6.65 13.67 -17.59
CA HIS A 52 -5.25 13.27 -17.45
C HIS A 52 -4.89 13.05 -15.97
N GLU A 53 -5.25 14.00 -15.11
CA GLU A 53 -4.99 13.91 -13.67
C GLU A 53 -5.75 12.76 -13.02
N ASP A 54 -7.01 12.54 -13.40
CA ASP A 54 -7.80 11.38 -12.97
C ASP A 54 -7.02 10.08 -13.24
N LEU A 55 -6.56 9.90 -14.49
CA LEU A 55 -5.83 8.69 -14.87
C LEU A 55 -4.50 8.55 -14.14
N VAL A 56 -3.77 9.64 -13.91
CA VAL A 56 -2.52 9.64 -13.13
C VAL A 56 -2.78 9.21 -11.69
N HIS A 57 -3.80 9.77 -11.04
CA HIS A 57 -4.14 9.44 -9.65
C HIS A 57 -4.64 8.02 -9.50
N TRP A 58 -5.60 7.59 -10.33
CA TRP A 58 -6.12 6.23 -10.28
C TRP A 58 -5.04 5.18 -10.57
N SER A 59 -4.06 5.48 -11.44
CA SER A 59 -2.95 4.57 -11.74
C SER A 59 -2.00 4.30 -10.55
N ARG A 60 -2.10 5.10 -9.48
CA ARG A 60 -1.36 4.85 -8.22
C ARG A 60 -1.90 3.65 -7.46
N PHE A 61 -3.15 3.25 -7.69
CA PHE A 61 -3.73 2.06 -7.08
C PHE A 61 -3.42 0.82 -7.92
N PRO A 62 -2.77 -0.23 -7.36
CA PRO A 62 -2.48 -1.46 -8.09
C PRO A 62 -3.74 -2.10 -8.70
N ALA A 63 -4.86 -2.09 -7.95
CA ALA A 63 -6.12 -2.66 -8.39
C ALA A 63 -6.70 -1.99 -9.66
N PHE A 64 -6.45 -0.69 -9.86
CA PHE A 64 -6.96 0.03 -11.02
C PHE A 64 -6.38 -0.49 -12.34
N LYS A 65 -5.15 -1.04 -12.32
CA LYS A 65 -4.50 -1.61 -13.52
C LYS A 65 -5.33 -2.73 -14.16
N HIS A 66 -6.04 -3.51 -13.34
CA HIS A 66 -6.88 -4.62 -13.79
C HIS A 66 -8.25 -4.16 -14.29
N ILE A 67 -8.66 -2.93 -13.96
CA ILE A 67 -10.00 -2.42 -14.23
C ILE A 67 -10.00 -1.43 -15.40
N LYS A 68 -8.90 -0.73 -15.61
CA LYS A 68 -8.77 0.34 -16.63
C LYS A 68 -9.24 -0.08 -18.02
N ASN A 69 -8.99 -1.32 -18.42
CA ASN A 69 -9.36 -1.84 -19.75
C ASN A 69 -10.84 -2.23 -19.87
N ASP A 70 -11.49 -2.55 -18.74
CA ASP A 70 -12.91 -2.93 -18.68
C ASP A 70 -13.83 -1.71 -18.55
N ALA A 71 -13.26 -0.54 -18.20
CA ALA A 71 -14.03 0.67 -17.94
C ALA A 71 -14.72 1.19 -19.21
N LYS A 72 -16.05 1.35 -19.14
CA LYS A 72 -16.91 1.71 -20.26
C LYS A 72 -16.92 3.22 -20.51
N ARG A 73 -16.74 3.62 -21.77
CA ARG A 73 -16.84 5.02 -22.20
C ARG A 73 -18.30 5.50 -22.22
N PRO A 74 -18.57 6.81 -22.10
CA PRO A 74 -17.60 7.92 -22.10
C PRO A 74 -17.00 8.26 -20.73
N HIS A 75 -17.66 7.92 -19.63
CA HIS A 75 -17.25 8.35 -18.28
C HIS A 75 -16.30 7.38 -17.55
N MET A 76 -15.89 6.29 -18.21
CA MET A 76 -15.12 5.19 -17.61
C MET A 76 -15.85 4.57 -16.41
N THR A 77 -17.10 4.13 -16.63
CA THR A 77 -17.90 3.45 -15.61
C THR A 77 -17.58 1.96 -15.57
N ILE A 78 -17.90 1.33 -14.45
CA ILE A 78 -17.78 -0.12 -14.27
C ILE A 78 -19.10 -0.68 -13.79
N ASP A 79 -19.37 -1.95 -14.11
CA ASP A 79 -20.55 -2.63 -13.59
C ASP A 79 -20.34 -2.93 -12.10
N ASP A 80 -21.43 -2.95 -11.32
CA ASP A 80 -21.45 -3.18 -9.86
C ASP A 80 -21.13 -4.65 -9.48
N GLN A 81 -20.33 -5.34 -10.30
CA GLN A 81 -19.87 -6.69 -9.98
C GLN A 81 -18.97 -6.65 -8.75
N ASP A 82 -19.13 -7.64 -7.87
CA ASP A 82 -18.23 -7.83 -6.75
C ASP A 82 -16.84 -8.21 -7.26
N ARG A 83 -15.93 -7.23 -7.26
CA ARG A 83 -14.53 -7.35 -7.68
C ARG A 83 -13.58 -7.40 -6.47
N GLY A 84 -14.12 -7.41 -5.25
CA GLY A 84 -13.33 -7.31 -4.02
C GLY A 84 -12.57 -5.98 -3.87
N VAL A 85 -12.88 -4.95 -4.66
CA VAL A 85 -12.26 -3.63 -4.60
C VAL A 85 -13.31 -2.56 -4.79
N VAL A 86 -13.26 -1.52 -3.97
CA VAL A 86 -14.16 -0.36 -4.04
C VAL A 86 -13.32 0.91 -4.24
N PHE A 87 -13.61 1.65 -5.31
CA PHE A 87 -13.03 2.97 -5.54
C PHE A 87 -14.02 4.05 -5.14
N MET A 88 -13.52 5.15 -4.60
CA MET A 88 -14.35 6.29 -4.21
C MET A 88 -13.61 7.60 -4.41
N ARG A 89 -14.36 8.70 -4.49
CA ARG A 89 -13.84 10.05 -4.29
C ARG A 89 -14.44 10.65 -3.04
N TRP A 90 -13.63 11.18 -2.13
CA TRP A 90 -14.09 11.82 -0.89
C TRP A 90 -13.86 13.32 -0.96
N LYS A 91 -14.93 14.11 -0.82
CA LYS A 91 -14.89 15.58 -0.83
C LYS A 91 -15.25 16.11 0.54
N GLU A 92 -14.25 16.65 1.23
CA GLU A 92 -14.46 17.43 2.45
C GLU A 92 -15.27 18.70 2.16
N ARG A 93 -16.21 19.03 3.04
CA ARG A 93 -17.15 20.16 2.88
C ARG A 93 -16.86 21.28 3.86
N PHE A 94 -16.81 20.96 5.15
CA PHE A 94 -16.67 21.94 6.22
C PHE A 94 -16.07 21.31 7.47
N LEU A 95 -15.47 22.16 8.31
CA LEU A 95 -14.94 21.76 9.62
C LEU A 95 -16.06 21.55 10.64
N VAL A 96 -15.77 20.67 11.59
CA VAL A 96 -16.63 20.38 12.75
C VAL A 96 -15.80 20.67 14.00
N PRO A 97 -16.37 21.38 15.01
CA PRO A 97 -17.77 21.80 15.10
C PRO A 97 -18.14 23.07 14.33
N ASP A 98 -17.16 23.90 13.95
CA ASP A 98 -17.43 25.20 13.32
C ASP A 98 -17.34 25.15 11.79
N HIS A 99 -18.50 25.12 11.14
CA HIS A 99 -18.61 25.05 9.68
C HIS A 99 -18.29 26.37 8.96
N ARG A 100 -18.10 27.47 9.70
CA ARG A 100 -17.82 28.80 9.13
C ARG A 100 -16.32 29.03 8.90
N VAL A 101 -15.48 28.17 9.46
CA VAL A 101 -14.03 28.23 9.25
C VAL A 101 -13.71 27.60 7.90
N HIS A 102 -13.15 28.40 6.99
CA HIS A 102 -12.77 27.96 5.65
C HIS A 102 -11.25 28.01 5.42
N ASP A 103 -10.57 28.95 6.08
CA ASP A 103 -9.13 29.13 5.96
C ASP A 103 -8.43 28.53 7.19
N ILE A 104 -7.51 27.61 6.95
CA ILE A 104 -6.66 27.01 7.97
C ILE A 104 -5.22 27.36 7.62
N ASN A 105 -4.50 27.99 8.55
CA ASN A 105 -3.11 28.31 8.31
C ASN A 105 -2.28 27.03 8.10
N GLY A 106 -1.62 26.91 6.95
CA GLY A 106 -0.81 25.74 6.61
C GLY A 106 -1.59 24.49 6.15
N ALA A 107 -2.91 24.56 5.99
CA ALA A 107 -3.73 23.44 5.52
C ALA A 107 -4.92 23.88 4.67
N SER A 108 -5.47 22.95 3.87
CA SER A 108 -6.70 23.19 3.11
C SER A 108 -7.47 21.89 2.91
N PHE A 109 -8.80 22.00 2.83
CA PHE A 109 -9.72 20.92 2.45
C PHE A 109 -10.45 21.24 1.13
N ALA A 110 -9.92 22.17 0.34
CA ALA A 110 -10.51 22.59 -0.93
C ALA A 110 -10.50 21.47 -1.98
N GLY A 111 -9.53 20.56 -1.90
CA GLY A 111 -9.38 19.40 -2.78
C GLY A 111 -10.33 18.24 -2.44
N PHE A 112 -9.98 17.06 -2.94
CA PHE A 112 -10.67 15.81 -2.68
C PHE A 112 -9.67 14.65 -2.65
N TYR A 113 -10.10 13.49 -2.16
CA TYR A 113 -9.28 12.28 -2.14
C TYR A 113 -9.77 11.29 -3.18
N TYR A 114 -8.84 10.73 -3.94
CA TYR A 114 -9.04 9.44 -4.60
C TYR A 114 -8.82 8.35 -3.56
N VAL A 115 -9.76 7.41 -3.44
CA VAL A 115 -9.72 6.35 -2.41
C VAL A 115 -9.92 4.99 -3.05
N CYS A 116 -9.16 4.00 -2.59
CA CYS A 116 -9.30 2.59 -2.94
C CYS A 116 -9.34 1.74 -1.68
N ILE A 117 -10.42 0.98 -1.51
CA ILE A 117 -10.53 -0.09 -0.52
C ILE A 117 -10.34 -1.41 -1.25
N ASP A 118 -9.29 -2.14 -0.91
CA ASP A 118 -9.08 -3.52 -1.35
C ASP A 118 -9.54 -4.46 -0.25
N LEU A 119 -10.60 -5.23 -0.51
CA LEU A 119 -11.18 -6.19 0.42
C LEU A 119 -10.44 -7.52 0.41
N ASN A 120 -9.65 -7.79 -0.63
CA ASN A 120 -8.87 -9.02 -0.81
C ASN A 120 -7.41 -8.69 -1.16
N PRO A 121 -6.69 -7.92 -0.33
CA PRO A 121 -5.30 -7.61 -0.63
C PRO A 121 -4.50 -8.91 -0.70
N PRO A 122 -3.60 -9.05 -1.69
CA PRO A 122 -2.72 -10.21 -1.74
C PRO A 122 -1.97 -10.25 -0.41
N ALA A 123 -2.01 -11.41 0.27
CA ALA A 123 -1.37 -11.57 1.56
C ALA A 123 0.10 -11.14 1.43
N THR A 124 0.42 -9.96 1.97
CA THR A 124 1.78 -9.46 1.99
C THR A 124 2.54 -10.49 2.82
N MET A 125 3.40 -11.28 2.16
CA MET A 125 4.35 -12.14 2.84
C MET A 125 5.09 -11.24 3.82
N SER A 126 4.76 -11.37 5.10
CA SER A 126 5.48 -10.69 6.17
C SER A 126 6.93 -11.13 6.07
N SER A 127 7.83 -10.28 5.56
CA SER A 127 9.26 -10.56 5.56
C SER A 127 9.75 -10.66 7.00
N PRO A 128 10.31 -11.79 7.47
CA PRO A 128 11.06 -11.82 8.70
C PRO A 128 12.52 -12.09 8.32
N THR A 129 13.27 -11.05 7.95
CA THR A 129 14.72 -11.21 7.83
C THR A 129 15.36 -10.64 9.07
N GLN A 130 15.69 -11.57 9.97
CA GLN A 130 16.43 -11.41 11.20
C GLN A 130 17.56 -10.39 11.06
N ALA A 131 17.59 -9.42 11.98
CA ALA A 131 18.78 -8.66 12.26
C ALA A 131 19.92 -9.64 12.58
N ARG A 132 20.87 -9.78 11.66
CA ARG A 132 22.13 -10.46 11.94
C ARG A 132 22.93 -9.54 12.87
N SER A 133 23.01 -9.91 14.14
CA SER A 133 23.95 -9.36 15.10
C SER A 133 25.37 -9.56 14.56
N ALA A 134 26.00 -8.48 14.10
CA ALA A 134 27.42 -8.48 13.77
C ALA A 134 28.22 -8.34 15.07
N SER A 135 28.65 -9.47 15.63
CA SER A 135 29.72 -9.51 16.63
C SER A 135 31.05 -9.22 15.94
N GLN A 136 31.66 -8.09 16.29
CA GLN A 136 33.04 -7.76 15.95
C GLN A 136 34.01 -8.80 16.55
N PRO A 137 35.14 -9.07 15.89
CA PRO A 137 36.38 -9.37 16.60
C PRO A 137 37.45 -8.30 16.34
N ALA A 138 38.21 -8.01 17.40
CA ALA A 138 39.34 -7.08 17.46
C ALA A 138 40.55 -7.55 16.63
N PRO A 139 41.50 -6.66 16.26
CA PRO A 139 42.68 -7.02 15.46
C PRO A 139 43.84 -7.42 16.38
N MET A 140 44.62 -8.43 15.99
CA MET A 140 46.00 -8.57 16.46
C MET A 140 46.93 -9.15 15.38
N THR A 141 47.95 -8.34 15.10
CA THR A 141 49.36 -8.64 14.79
C THR A 141 49.73 -9.42 13.53
N THR A 142 50.41 -8.67 12.66
CA THR A 142 51.30 -9.08 11.57
C THR A 142 52.50 -9.85 12.10
N ASP A 143 52.72 -11.08 11.62
CA ASP A 143 54.02 -11.74 11.65
C ASP A 143 54.48 -11.96 10.20
N CYS A 144 55.68 -11.47 9.92
CA CYS A 144 56.36 -11.54 8.64
C CYS A 144 57.37 -12.68 8.69
N ILE A 145 57.36 -13.64 7.76
CA ILE A 145 58.56 -14.43 7.40
C ILE A 145 58.54 -14.80 5.91
N ASP A 146 59.71 -14.59 5.31
CA ASP A 146 60.22 -14.88 3.96
C ASP A 146 60.05 -16.31 3.41
N ASP A 147 60.35 -16.38 2.10
CA ASP A 147 60.90 -17.52 1.33
C ASP A 147 59.95 -18.43 0.51
N MET A 148 60.05 -18.24 -0.81
CA MET A 148 59.74 -19.18 -1.91
C MET A 148 60.80 -20.31 -1.98
N PRO A 149 60.78 -21.27 -2.94
CA PRO A 149 59.70 -21.84 -3.74
C PRO A 149 59.69 -23.40 -3.70
N GLY A 150 58.69 -24.02 -4.35
CA GLY A 150 58.96 -25.23 -5.15
C GLY A 150 58.10 -26.47 -4.90
N PHE A 151 57.71 -27.07 -6.03
CA PHE A 151 57.37 -28.48 -6.25
C PHE A 151 56.05 -29.06 -5.71
N SER A 152 55.08 -29.18 -6.64
CA SER A 152 54.25 -30.40 -6.79
C SER A 152 55.15 -31.61 -7.09
N PRO A 153 54.84 -32.89 -6.74
CA PRO A 153 53.62 -33.54 -7.25
C PRO A 153 53.04 -34.77 -6.48
N ARG A 154 51.85 -35.16 -6.97
CA ARG A 154 51.34 -36.54 -7.19
C ARG A 154 50.94 -37.46 -6.00
N LYS A 155 49.61 -37.67 -5.98
CA LYS A 155 48.84 -38.93 -6.16
C LYS A 155 49.10 -40.15 -5.24
N THR A 156 47.94 -40.75 -4.94
CA THR A 156 47.57 -42.14 -4.59
C THR A 156 47.22 -42.29 -3.12
N GLY A 157 46.14 -42.93 -2.71
CA GLY A 157 45.12 -43.72 -3.40
C GLY A 157 44.30 -44.48 -2.33
N GLY A 158 43.04 -44.80 -2.65
CA GLY A 158 42.22 -45.80 -1.93
C GLY A 158 41.64 -45.33 -0.59
N ARG A 159 40.51 -45.84 -0.10
CA ARG A 159 39.40 -46.64 -0.64
C ARG A 159 38.37 -46.67 0.50
N ARG A 160 37.09 -46.43 0.17
CA ARG A 160 35.86 -46.99 0.76
C ARG A 160 35.68 -46.96 2.30
N SER A 161 34.59 -46.32 2.74
CA SER A 161 33.51 -47.06 3.43
C SER A 161 32.22 -46.24 3.47
N ARG A 162 31.15 -46.82 2.91
CA ARG A 162 29.76 -46.43 3.12
C ARG A 162 29.42 -46.60 4.61
N ARG A 163 28.70 -45.65 5.19
CA ARG A 163 27.84 -45.92 6.34
C ARG A 163 26.57 -45.07 6.25
N ASP A 164 25.46 -45.78 6.13
CA ASP A 164 24.09 -45.28 6.14
C ASP A 164 23.73 -44.64 7.48
N SER A 165 23.09 -43.48 7.43
CA SER A 165 22.26 -42.98 8.53
C SER A 165 21.18 -42.01 8.02
N ARG A 166 20.07 -42.63 7.57
CA ARG A 166 18.65 -42.31 7.81
C ARG A 166 18.24 -40.83 7.76
N CYS A 167 17.54 -40.47 6.68
CA CYS A 167 16.65 -39.31 6.58
C CYS A 167 15.66 -39.27 7.75
N ALA A 168 15.72 -38.21 8.54
CA ALA A 168 14.61 -37.80 9.39
C ALA A 168 13.67 -36.93 8.54
N THR A 169 12.56 -37.51 8.10
CA THR A 169 11.40 -36.79 7.55
C THR A 169 10.75 -35.98 8.68
N SER A 170 11.14 -34.73 8.83
CA SER A 170 10.37 -33.76 9.61
C SER A 170 9.07 -33.46 8.87
N ARG A 171 7.95 -33.97 9.39
CA ARG A 171 6.59 -33.52 9.02
C ARG A 171 6.53 -32.00 9.18
N PRO A 172 6.09 -31.22 8.19
CA PRO A 172 5.79 -29.82 8.43
C PRO A 172 4.61 -29.75 9.42
N PRO A 173 4.63 -28.83 10.40
CA PRO A 173 3.47 -28.63 11.25
C PRO A 173 2.30 -28.14 10.39
N SER A 174 1.15 -28.76 10.65
CA SER A 174 -0.17 -28.44 10.12
C SER A 174 -0.41 -26.94 10.01
N GLY A 175 -0.96 -26.53 8.87
CA GLY A 175 -1.23 -25.15 8.47
C GLY A 175 -1.79 -24.32 9.61
N ARG A 176 -1.11 -23.21 9.89
CA ARG A 176 -1.72 -22.11 10.64
C ARG A 176 -2.98 -21.68 9.89
N PRO A 177 -4.09 -21.36 10.58
CA PRO A 177 -5.19 -20.69 9.92
C PRO A 177 -4.63 -19.42 9.28
N VAL A 178 -4.65 -19.35 7.95
CA VAL A 178 -4.37 -18.11 7.25
C VAL A 178 -5.51 -17.18 7.68
N ALA A 179 -5.18 -16.17 8.48
CA ALA A 179 -6.15 -15.16 8.86
C ALA A 179 -6.80 -14.62 7.57
N PRO A 180 -8.12 -14.43 7.53
CA PRO A 180 -8.76 -13.87 6.36
C PRO A 180 -8.09 -12.53 6.02
N PRO A 181 -7.87 -12.22 4.73
CA PRO A 181 -7.21 -10.98 4.36
C PRO A 181 -8.00 -9.81 4.95
N LEU A 182 -7.33 -9.00 5.77
CA LEU A 182 -7.92 -7.78 6.31
C LEU A 182 -8.01 -6.77 5.17
N ALA A 183 -9.19 -6.18 4.98
CA ALA A 183 -9.35 -5.11 4.01
C ALA A 183 -8.34 -3.99 4.25
N THR A 184 -7.78 -3.45 3.17
CA THR A 184 -6.86 -2.31 3.20
C THR A 184 -7.50 -1.11 2.54
N MET A 185 -7.19 0.09 3.03
CA MET A 185 -7.64 1.35 2.47
C MET A 185 -6.44 2.22 2.14
N SER A 186 -6.44 2.81 0.95
CA SER A 186 -5.44 3.78 0.51
C SER A 186 -6.12 5.00 -0.09
N GLY A 187 -5.52 6.18 0.11
CA GLY A 187 -6.07 7.43 -0.38
C GLY A 187 -4.99 8.40 -0.80
N PHE A 188 -5.26 9.18 -1.85
CA PHE A 188 -4.37 10.23 -2.36
C PHE A 188 -5.15 11.53 -2.50
N TYR A 189 -4.67 12.58 -1.85
CA TYR A 189 -5.25 13.91 -1.95
C TYR A 189 -4.89 14.56 -3.29
N TYR A 190 -5.85 15.27 -3.86
CA TYR A 190 -5.70 16.10 -5.04
C TYR A 190 -6.31 17.47 -4.81
N HIS A 191 -5.60 18.50 -5.24
CA HIS A 191 -6.10 19.85 -5.34
C HIS A 191 -5.41 20.55 -6.52
N GLN A 192 -6.15 21.31 -7.30
CA GLN A 192 -5.69 21.90 -8.57
C GLN A 192 -4.43 22.79 -8.42
N ASN A 193 -4.23 23.38 -7.23
CA ASN A 193 -3.10 24.26 -6.95
C ASN A 193 -1.99 23.57 -6.14
N SER A 194 -2.04 22.25 -5.95
CA SER A 194 -0.96 21.50 -5.32
C SER A 194 0.18 21.29 -6.33
N GLU A 195 1.42 21.54 -5.92
CA GLU A 195 2.60 21.20 -6.73
C GLU A 195 2.66 19.66 -6.96
N PRO A 196 3.10 19.20 -8.14
CA PRO A 196 3.25 17.79 -8.47
C PRO A 196 4.32 17.06 -7.66
#